data_AF-A0A8J3VP82-F1
#
_entry.id   AF-A0A8J3VP82-F1
#
_cell.length_a   1.000
_cell.length_b   1.000
_cell.length_c   1.000
_cell.angle_alpha   90.00
_cell.angle_beta   90.00
_cell.angle_gamma   90.00
#
_symmetry.space_group_name_H-M   'P 1'
#
loop_
_entity.id
_entity.type
_entity.pdbx_description
1 polymer ?
#
loop_
_entity_poly.entity_id
_entity_poly.type
_entity_poly.pdbx_seq_one_letter_code
_entity_poly.pdbx_strand_id
1 'polypeptide(L)'
;MRPLADDRDIATALTWVVSALRRQHVPFQVVGGLAAHAYGDRRPIVDLDFYAPLVAADGFLTEIAEHIVPLKDLPSYKAALNRPVDLLDIAELTAANPA
;
A
#
# COMPACT_ATOMS: atom_id res chain seq x y z
N MET A 1 -9.89 -7.70 -18.34
CA MET A 1 -9.26 -7.57 -17.01
C MET A 1 -7.76 -7.54 -17.24
N ARG A 2 -7.09 -6.40 -17.04
CA ARG A 2 -5.61 -6.36 -17.09
C ARG A 2 -5.10 -7.12 -15.86
N PRO A 3 -4.05 -7.96 -15.95
CA PRO A 3 -3.46 -8.52 -14.75
C PRO A 3 -3.11 -7.37 -13.80
N LEU A 4 -3.47 -7.51 -12.52
CA LEU A 4 -2.82 -6.73 -11.47
C LEU A 4 -1.31 -6.96 -11.64
N ALA A 5 -0.54 -5.87 -11.63
CA ALA A 5 0.92 -5.78 -11.64
C ALA A 5 1.65 -7.12 -11.81
N ASP A 6 2.38 -7.33 -12.91
CA ASP A 6 3.23 -8.53 -13.01
C ASP A 6 4.35 -8.51 -11.95
N ASP A 7 5.08 -9.62 -11.78
CA ASP A 7 6.17 -9.69 -10.78
C ASP A 7 7.20 -8.55 -10.95
N ARG A 8 7.37 -8.00 -12.16
CA ARG A 8 8.27 -6.87 -12.43
C ARG A 8 7.67 -5.56 -11.97
N ASP A 9 6.36 -5.35 -12.14
CA ASP A 9 5.66 -4.19 -11.60
C ASP A 9 5.77 -4.16 -10.06
N ILE A 10 5.58 -5.31 -9.40
CA ILE A 10 5.74 -5.45 -7.94
C ILE A 10 7.17 -5.16 -7.52
N ALA A 11 8.17 -5.76 -8.18
CA ALA A 11 9.58 -5.52 -7.89
C ALA A 11 9.98 -4.05 -8.09
N THR A 12 9.43 -3.41 -9.13
CA THR A 12 9.67 -1.98 -9.42
C THR A 12 9.07 -1.10 -8.32
N ALA A 13 7.81 -1.33 -7.94
CA ALA A 13 7.14 -0.59 -6.88
C ALA A 13 7.85 -0.78 -5.53
N LEU A 14 8.22 -2.02 -5.18
CA LEU A 14 8.96 -2.33 -3.96
C LEU A 14 10.31 -1.61 -3.94
N THR A 15 11.05 -1.65 -5.04
CA THR A 15 12.35 -0.97 -5.17
C THR A 15 12.19 0.53 -5.00
N TRP A 16 11.17 1.13 -5.61
CA TRP A 16 10.88 2.56 -5.50
C TRP A 16 10.58 2.97 -4.05
N VAL A 17 9.60 2.32 -3.40
CA VAL A 17 9.18 2.64 -2.03
C VAL A 17 10.32 2.43 -1.03
N VAL A 18 11.01 1.30 -1.09
CA VAL A 18 12.14 1.00 -0.18
C VAL A 18 13.29 1.98 -0.39
N SER A 19 13.58 2.38 -1.63
CA SER A 19 14.64 3.35 -1.90
C SER A 19 14.29 4.73 -1.33
N ALA A 20 13.04 5.18 -1.46
CA ALA A 20 12.58 6.44 -0.88
C ALA A 20 12.66 6.42 0.65
N LEU A 21 12.13 5.37 1.31
CA LEU A 21 12.22 5.21 2.76
C LEU A 21 13.67 5.20 3.26
N ARG A 22 14.57 4.48 2.57
CA ARG A 22 16.00 4.42 2.94
C ARG A 22 16.72 5.75 2.76
N ARG A 23 16.48 6.48 1.67
CA ARG A 23 17.10 7.80 1.45
C ARG A 23 16.72 8.80 2.54
N GLN A 24 15.47 8.73 3.00
CA GLN A 24 14.94 9.59 4.06
C GLN A 24 15.24 9.04 5.47
N HIS A 25 16.01 7.94 5.59
CA HIS A 25 16.34 7.27 6.86
C HIS A 25 15.11 6.89 7.70
N VAL A 26 13.99 6.59 7.04
CA VAL A 26 12.76 6.14 7.70
C VAL A 26 12.92 4.67 8.06
N PRO A 27 12.89 4.27 9.34
CA PRO A 27 12.83 2.87 9.70
C PRO A 27 11.47 2.30 9.28
N PHE A 28 11.46 1.10 8.70
CA PHE A 28 10.24 0.46 8.25
C PHE A 28 10.28 -1.05 8.44
N GLN A 29 9.10 -1.68 8.46
CA GLN A 29 8.92 -3.11 8.46
C GLN A 29 7.96 -3.50 7.34
N VAL A 30 8.38 -4.46 6.50
CA VAL A 30 7.48 -5.09 5.53
C VAL A 30 6.50 -6.00 6.27
N VAL A 31 5.21 -5.87 5.97
CA VAL A 31 4.13 -6.67 6.54
C VAL A 31 3.22 -7.22 5.45
N GLY A 32 2.07 -7.79 5.83
CA GLY A 32 1.06 -8.24 4.87
C GLY A 32 1.52 -9.39 3.96
N GLY A 33 1.05 -9.38 2.71
CA GLY A 33 1.26 -10.46 1.74
C GLY A 33 2.72 -10.72 1.40
N LEU A 34 3.53 -9.67 1.24
CA LEU A 34 4.97 -9.81 0.94
C LEU A 34 5.74 -10.43 2.12
N ALA A 35 5.41 -10.06 3.36
CA ALA A 35 6.00 -10.69 4.53
C ALA A 35 5.61 -12.18 4.62
N ALA A 36 4.34 -12.52 4.37
CA ALA A 36 3.89 -13.92 4.34
C ALA A 36 4.62 -14.75 3.27
N HIS A 37 4.90 -14.16 2.10
CA HIS A 37 5.72 -14.78 1.06
C HIS A 37 7.13 -15.13 1.53
N ALA A 38 7.77 -14.24 2.30
CA ALA A 38 9.08 -14.52 2.88
C ALA A 38 9.07 -15.73 3.84
N TYR A 39 7.90 -16.09 4.38
CA TYR A 39 7.67 -17.28 5.20
C TYR A 39 7.05 -18.47 4.43
N GLY A 40 6.98 -18.41 3.09
CA GLY A 40 6.60 -19.53 2.24
C GLY A 40 5.15 -19.54 1.76
N ASP A 41 4.37 -18.48 2.01
CA ASP A 41 3.07 -18.30 1.34
C ASP A 41 3.28 -18.21 -0.20
N ARG A 42 2.26 -18.62 -0.96
CA ARG A 42 2.25 -18.62 -2.43
C ARG A 42 1.06 -17.87 -3.02
N ARG A 43 0.18 -17.29 -2.20
CA ARG A 43 -0.93 -16.47 -2.68
C ARG A 43 -0.40 -15.29 -3.49
N PRO A 44 -1.07 -14.83 -4.57
CA PRO A 44 -0.60 -13.68 -5.33
C PRO A 44 -0.37 -12.45 -4.43
N ILE A 45 0.75 -11.76 -4.64
CA ILE A 45 0.97 -10.44 -4.04
C ILE A 45 0.14 -9.44 -4.83
N VAL A 46 -0.60 -8.60 -4.12
CA VAL A 46 -1.60 -7.71 -4.71
C VAL A 46 -1.39 -6.25 -4.32
N ASP A 47 -0.71 -6.02 -3.20
CA ASP A 47 -0.31 -4.75 -2.62
C ASP A 47 0.98 -4.95 -1.80
N LEU A 48 1.56 -3.84 -1.36
CA LEU A 48 2.76 -3.79 -0.54
C LEU A 48 2.46 -3.01 0.73
N ASP A 49 2.58 -3.68 1.87
CA ASP A 49 2.27 -3.10 3.16
C ASP A 49 3.54 -2.84 3.98
N PHE A 50 3.57 -1.69 4.64
CA PHE A 50 4.68 -1.28 5.49
C PHE A 50 4.17 -0.67 6.79
N TYR A 51 4.85 -0.99 7.89
CA TYR A 51 4.81 -0.16 9.09
C TYR A 51 6.01 0.78 9.11
N ALA A 52 5.77 2.05 9.41
CA ALA A 52 6.79 3.07 9.60
C ALA A 52 6.31 4.07 10.68
N PRO A 53 7.23 4.63 11.49
CA PRO A 53 6.86 5.67 12.45
C PRO A 53 6.63 6.98 11.73
N LEU A 54 5.41 7.53 11.86
CA LEU A 54 5.00 8.76 11.18
C LEU A 54 5.94 9.94 11.49
N VAL A 55 6.43 10.02 12.72
CA VAL A 55 7.36 11.07 13.19
C VAL A 55 8.70 11.11 12.45
N ALA A 56 9.08 10.02 11.77
CA ALA A 56 10.29 9.96 10.96
C ALA A 56 10.00 10.16 9.46
N ALA A 57 8.73 10.21 9.06
CA ALA A 57 8.32 10.05 7.67
C ALA A 57 8.07 11.37 6.92
N ASP A 58 8.22 12.54 7.53
CA ASP A 58 7.88 13.84 6.91
C ASP A 58 8.53 14.05 5.53
N GLY A 59 9.83 13.77 5.41
CA GLY A 59 10.56 13.87 4.14
C GLY A 59 10.07 12.86 3.10
N PHE A 60 9.73 11.64 3.54
CA PHE A 60 9.16 10.62 2.67
C PHE A 60 7.75 10.98 2.19
N LEU A 61 6.86 11.40 3.09
CA LEU A 61 5.50 11.81 2.76
C LEU A 61 5.48 12.99 1.80
N THR A 62 6.41 13.93 1.96
CA THR A 62 6.59 15.04 1.02
C THR A 62 7.02 14.55 -0.36
N GLU A 63 7.99 13.62 -0.42
CA GLU A 63 8.49 13.04 -1.67
C GLU A 63 7.40 12.27 -2.44
N ILE A 64 6.52 11.56 -1.73
CA ILE A 64 5.49 10.73 -2.36
C ILE A 64 4.11 11.41 -2.45
N ALA A 65 3.99 12.70 -2.11
CA ALA A 65 2.71 13.37 -1.93
C ALA A 65 1.73 13.20 -3.11
N GLU A 66 2.22 13.22 -4.34
CA GLU A 66 1.42 13.03 -5.57
C GLU A 66 0.84 11.60 -5.72
N HIS A 67 1.37 10.65 -4.96
CA HIS A 67 0.98 9.24 -4.96
C HIS A 67 0.15 8.87 -3.72
N ILE A 68 -0.16 9.82 -2.84
CA ILE A 68 -0.98 9.59 -1.64
C ILE A 68 -2.46 9.76 -2.00
N VAL A 69 -3.24 8.71 -1.76
CA VAL A 69 -4.70 8.79 -1.78
C VAL A 69 -5.21 9.26 -0.41
N PRO A 70 -5.91 10.40 -0.32
CA PRO A 70 -6.48 10.86 0.95
C PRO A 70 -7.49 9.86 1.50
N LEU A 71 -7.58 9.74 2.82
CA LEU A 71 -8.46 8.78 3.49
C LEU A 71 -9.93 8.89 3.05
N LYS A 72 -10.42 10.11 2.81
CA LYS A 72 -11.79 10.38 2.32
C LYS A 72 -12.04 9.83 0.90
N ASP A 73 -11.00 9.72 0.09
CA ASP A 73 -11.07 9.27 -1.31
C ASP A 73 -10.76 7.78 -1.45
N LEU A 74 -10.24 7.15 -0.39
CA LEU A 74 -9.85 5.74 -0.35
C LEU A 74 -11.01 4.76 -0.66
N PRO A 75 -12.25 4.96 -0.18
CA PRO A 75 -13.37 4.09 -0.56
C PRO A 75 -13.63 4.08 -2.07
N SER A 76 -13.62 5.27 -2.69
CA SER A 76 -13.81 5.43 -4.14
C SER A 76 -12.68 4.78 -4.93
N TYR A 77 -11.44 4.94 -4.47
CA TYR A 77 -10.28 4.28 -5.06
C TYR A 77 -10.42 2.76 -5.02
N LYS A 78 -10.72 2.17 -3.85
CA LYS A 78 -10.92 0.72 -3.70
C LYS A 78 -12.08 0.20 -4.54
N ALA A 79 -13.20 0.93 -4.59
CA ALA A 79 -14.35 0.56 -5.42
C ALA A 79 -13.98 0.47 -6.90
N ALA A 80 -13.15 1.40 -7.40
CA ALA A 80 -12.68 1.40 -8.79
C ALA A 80 -11.79 0.19 -9.14
N LEU A 81 -11.08 -0.38 -8.17
CA LEU A 81 -10.28 -1.61 -8.37
C LEU A 81 -11.16 -2.86 -8.51
N ASN A 82 -12.42 -2.79 -8.06
CA ASN A 82 -13.44 -3.85 -8.19
C ASN A 82 -12.95 -5.24 -7.74
N ARG A 83 -12.26 -5.30 -6.59
CA ARG A 83 -11.76 -6.55 -6.02
C ARG A 83 -12.74 -7.04 -4.96
N PRO A 84 -13.12 -8.33 -4.95
CA PRO A 84 -14.08 -8.86 -3.98
C PRO A 84 -13.65 -8.66 -2.51
N VAL A 85 -12.33 -8.62 -2.26
CA VAL A 85 -11.77 -8.44 -0.92
C VAL A 85 -11.93 -7.01 -0.38
N ASP A 86 -12.11 -6.01 -1.24
CA ASP A 86 -12.23 -4.60 -0.82
C ASP A 86 -13.62 -4.25 -0.24
N LEU A 87 -14.61 -5.14 -0.34
CA LEU A 87 -15.98 -4.86 0.11
C LEU A 87 -16.06 -4.57 1.62
N LEU A 88 -15.28 -5.31 2.42
CA LEU A 88 -15.22 -5.10 3.87
C LEU A 88 -14.53 -3.77 4.19
N ASP A 89 -13.38 -3.51 3.57
CA ASP A 89 -12.62 -2.27 3.75
C ASP A 89 -13.47 -1.04 3.40
N ILE A 90 -14.20 -1.07 2.28
CA ILE A 90 -15.05 0.04 1.86
C ILE A 90 -16.16 0.30 2.89
N ALA A 91 -16.79 -0.76 3.41
CA ALA A 91 -17.83 -0.63 4.41
C ALA A 91 -17.28 -0.05 5.73
N GLU A 92 -16.13 -0.54 6.20
CA GLU A 92 -15.47 -0.03 7.40
C GLU A 92 -15.04 1.44 7.25
N LEU A 93 -14.42 1.79 6.12
CA LEU A 93 -13.97 3.16 5.84
C LEU A 93 -15.13 4.14 5.73
N THR A 94 -16.24 3.73 5.11
CA THR A 94 -17.45 4.56 4.96
C THR A 94 -18.15 4.75 6.31
N ALA A 95 -18.17 3.72 7.17
CA ALA A 95 -18.72 3.83 8.52
C ALA A 95 -17.87 4.72 9.44
N ALA A 96 -16.54 4.68 9.31
CA ALA A 96 -15.62 5.47 10.12
C ALA A 96 -15.54 6.96 9.71
N ASN A 97 -15.84 7.28 8.44
CA ASN A 97 -15.92 8.64 7.90
C ASN A 97 -17.27 8.87 7.21
N PRO A 98 -18.37 9.04 7.97
CA PRO A 98 -19.64 9.45 7.40
C PRO A 98 -19.50 10.84 6.77
N ALA A 99 -20.16 11.04 5.63
CA ALA A 99 -20.15 12.29 4.85
C ALA A 99 -20.68 13.50 5.61
#